data_AF-A0A4R8T1C7-F1
#
_entry.id   AF-A0A4R8T1C7-F1
#
_cell.length_a   1.000
_cell.length_b   1.000
_cell.length_c   1.000
_cell.angle_alpha   90.00
_cell.angle_beta   90.00
_cell.angle_gamma   90.00
#
_symmetry.space_group_name_H-M   'P 1'
#
loop_
_entity.id
_entity.type
_entity.pdbx_description
1 polymer ?
#
loop_
_entity_poly.entity_id
_entity_poly.type
_entity_poly.pdbx_seq_one_letter_code
_entity_poly.pdbx_strand_id
1 'polypeptide(L)'
;MALSSLALICFAALGAADATSRLLAPTQDINLPVSESADHPLEHLGANGPWYAGPNVNNVSSDVPENCYVDQAAYVLRHGSRYPDNGAYNGWVSMQNRFQSGNYTASGSLSFLPRWRTVLTNPSSQIANLSPTGYKEAHDLGYTLRTRYPDLYQEGDEFMVWANNYSRVIQTAKLFVQGYLGTNATVLGDIVSVTSRGFPGGIGDSLAPSDMCPAFEDTEGGDHVSEWNSIYIPPILERLQSLIQGNLTLVPNDVSQIPYLCGYESQITGRLSPWCDIFTDDEFLQYEYFQDLRYYYGVGPGTDVPSKMMTPYLDSLMDLFGEGPSVTGKRADGSSFQLPKLIMSFLNDGQLNQLVTASGVFDDQEP
;
A
#
# COMPACT_ATOMS: atom_id res chain seq x y z
N MET A 1 9.96 81.61 -4.88
CA MET A 1 10.56 80.32 -5.28
C MET A 1 10.90 79.54 -4.02
N ALA A 2 10.11 78.52 -3.71
CA ALA A 2 10.51 77.38 -2.87
C ALA A 2 9.40 76.33 -3.03
N LEU A 3 9.63 75.37 -3.93
CA LEU A 3 8.87 74.13 -4.04
C LEU A 3 9.75 73.03 -3.44
N SER A 4 9.21 72.28 -2.47
CA SER A 4 9.75 71.01 -1.97
C SER A 4 8.63 70.35 -1.16
N SER A 5 7.75 69.59 -1.81
CA SER A 5 7.80 68.12 -1.96
C SER A 5 7.40 67.38 -0.68
N LEU A 6 6.11 67.06 -0.56
CA LEU A 6 5.57 66.08 0.37
C LEU A 6 6.07 64.68 -0.02
N ALA A 7 6.75 63.99 0.89
CA ALA A 7 7.04 62.57 0.77
C ALA A 7 5.83 61.76 1.24
N LEU A 8 5.20 61.04 0.31
CA LEU A 8 4.14 60.08 0.58
C LEU A 8 4.80 58.76 1.01
N ILE A 9 4.69 58.39 2.28
CA ILE A 9 5.15 57.10 2.79
C ILE A 9 4.04 56.08 2.46
N CYS A 10 4.22 55.30 1.40
CA CYS A 10 3.41 54.11 1.15
C CYS A 10 3.81 53.02 2.15
N PHE A 11 2.96 52.76 3.13
CA PHE A 11 2.97 51.49 3.85
C PHE A 11 2.48 50.40 2.87
N ALA A 12 3.42 49.66 2.29
CA ALA A 12 3.09 48.39 1.66
C ALA A 12 2.66 47.44 2.78
N ALA A 13 1.36 47.14 2.84
CA ALA A 13 0.87 46.00 3.59
C ALA A 13 1.46 44.74 2.94
N LEU A 14 2.52 44.20 3.53
CA LEU A 14 2.95 42.83 3.30
C LEU A 14 1.83 41.95 3.85
N GLY A 15 0.85 41.64 3.01
CA GLY A 15 -0.02 40.51 3.26
C GLY A 15 0.87 39.27 3.33
N ALA A 16 0.94 38.64 4.50
CA ALA A 16 1.42 37.27 4.61
C ALA A 16 0.45 36.43 3.78
N ALA A 17 0.82 36.15 2.54
CA ALA A 17 0.18 35.12 1.77
C ALA A 17 0.58 33.80 2.45
N ASP A 18 -0.41 33.08 3.00
CA ASP A 18 -0.28 31.65 3.28
C ASP A 18 0.32 30.99 2.04
N ALA A 19 1.61 30.70 2.11
CA ALA A 19 2.33 30.02 1.05
C ALA A 19 2.10 28.51 1.21
N THR A 20 0.84 28.08 1.21
CA THR A 20 0.52 26.69 0.90
C THR A 20 0.94 26.46 -0.54
N SER A 21 2.08 25.79 -0.74
CA SER A 21 2.59 25.49 -2.06
C SER A 21 1.52 24.70 -2.83
N ARG A 22 1.11 25.21 -3.99
CA ARG A 22 0.16 24.51 -4.85
C ARG A 22 0.90 23.40 -5.59
N LEU A 23 1.07 22.25 -4.95
CA LEU A 23 1.72 21.09 -5.54
C LEU A 23 0.93 20.61 -6.76
N LEU A 24 1.65 20.19 -7.81
CA LEU A 24 1.05 19.57 -8.99
C LEU A 24 0.73 18.09 -8.76
N ALA A 25 1.47 17.44 -7.86
CA ALA A 25 1.20 16.09 -7.42
C ALA A 25 -0.09 16.09 -6.56
N PRO A 26 -1.17 15.43 -6.99
CA PRO A 26 -2.37 15.32 -6.17
C PRO A 26 -2.14 14.39 -4.98
N THR A 27 -2.86 14.62 -3.88
CA THR A 27 -2.84 13.71 -2.73
C THR A 27 -3.44 12.35 -3.07
N GLN A 28 -4.45 12.29 -3.93
CA GLN A 28 -5.05 11.05 -4.43
C GLN A 28 -4.85 10.97 -5.94
N ASP A 29 -4.01 10.04 -6.39
CA ASP A 29 -3.60 9.89 -7.80
C ASP A 29 -4.27 8.72 -8.53
N ILE A 30 -4.94 7.84 -7.77
CA ILE A 30 -5.83 6.78 -8.26
C ILE A 30 -7.28 7.23 -8.11
N ASN A 31 -8.04 7.15 -9.20
CA ASN A 31 -9.49 7.38 -9.16
C ASN A 31 -10.20 6.17 -8.52
N LEU A 32 -11.06 6.44 -7.53
CA LEU A 32 -11.82 5.44 -6.79
C LEU A 32 -13.32 5.67 -7.04
N PRO A 33 -13.89 5.11 -8.12
CA PRO A 33 -15.28 5.36 -8.47
C PRO A 33 -16.26 4.61 -7.54
N VAL A 34 -17.43 5.21 -7.34
CA VAL A 34 -18.61 4.57 -6.72
C VAL A 34 -19.06 3.36 -7.56
N SER A 35 -19.67 2.36 -6.92
CA SER A 35 -20.35 1.24 -7.59
C SER A 35 -21.86 1.47 -7.66
N GLU A 36 -22.62 0.54 -8.22
CA GLU A 36 -24.09 0.60 -8.17
C GLU A 36 -24.65 0.42 -6.74
N SER A 37 -23.88 -0.20 -5.84
CA SER A 37 -24.34 -0.63 -4.51
C SER A 37 -23.60 0.00 -3.33
N ALA A 38 -22.51 0.71 -3.58
CA ALA A 38 -21.65 1.31 -2.56
C ALA A 38 -20.97 2.59 -3.03
N ASP A 39 -20.82 3.56 -2.13
CA ASP A 39 -20.19 4.85 -2.41
C ASP A 39 -18.65 4.73 -2.45
N HIS A 40 -18.05 3.87 -1.60
CA HIS A 40 -16.59 3.77 -1.46
C HIS A 40 -16.06 2.32 -1.53
N PRO A 41 -16.42 1.54 -2.55
CA PRO A 41 -16.15 0.09 -2.60
C PRO A 41 -14.65 -0.26 -2.62
N LEU A 42 -13.78 0.65 -3.07
CA LEU A 42 -12.33 0.42 -3.15
C LEU A 42 -11.55 0.89 -1.92
N GLU A 43 -12.16 1.71 -1.06
CA GLU A 43 -11.52 2.25 0.15
C GLU A 43 -11.64 1.27 1.33
N HIS A 44 -12.71 0.47 1.35
CA HIS A 44 -13.04 -0.50 2.41
C HIS A 44 -12.56 -1.93 2.11
N LEU A 45 -11.46 -2.09 1.37
CA LEU A 45 -10.93 -3.39 0.96
C LEU A 45 -9.73 -3.85 1.80
N GLY A 46 -9.42 -3.15 2.89
CA GLY A 46 -8.18 -3.29 3.64
C GLY A 46 -6.97 -3.29 2.68
N ALA A 47 -6.06 -4.24 2.86
CA ALA A 47 -4.85 -4.35 2.04
C ALA A 47 -5.05 -4.85 0.58
N ASN A 48 -6.28 -4.96 0.08
CA ASN A 48 -6.60 -5.53 -1.24
C ASN A 48 -7.08 -4.51 -2.29
N GLY A 49 -7.33 -3.27 -1.87
CA GLY A 49 -7.63 -2.16 -2.77
C GLY A 49 -6.38 -1.47 -3.32
N PRO A 50 -6.54 -0.59 -4.34
CA PRO A 50 -5.51 0.38 -4.71
C PRO A 50 -5.15 1.30 -3.55
N TRP A 51 -4.02 2.00 -3.68
CA TRP A 51 -3.62 3.00 -2.70
C TRP A 51 -4.62 4.16 -2.63
N TYR A 52 -4.90 4.61 -1.40
CA TYR A 52 -5.60 5.85 -1.15
C TYR A 52 -5.00 6.60 0.05
N ALA A 53 -5.21 7.91 0.07
CA ALA A 53 -4.78 8.75 1.18
C ALA A 53 -5.69 8.54 2.40
N GLY A 54 -5.11 8.00 3.48
CA GLY A 54 -5.83 7.81 4.74
C GLY A 54 -6.31 9.12 5.38
N PRO A 55 -7.37 9.08 6.20
CA PRO A 55 -7.93 10.26 6.82
C PRO A 55 -6.95 10.91 7.80
N ASN A 56 -7.00 12.23 7.92
CA ASN A 56 -6.26 12.98 8.93
C ASN A 56 -6.99 12.94 10.28
N VAL A 57 -6.89 11.80 10.98
CA VAL A 57 -7.63 11.53 12.23
C VAL A 57 -7.26 12.48 13.38
N ASN A 58 -6.03 13.00 13.38
CA ASN A 58 -5.55 13.92 14.42
C ASN A 58 -5.67 15.39 14.02
N ASN A 59 -6.18 15.68 12.81
CA ASN A 59 -6.27 17.03 12.24
C ASN A 59 -4.93 17.80 12.28
N VAL A 60 -3.81 17.09 12.08
CA VAL A 60 -2.45 17.66 12.03
C VAL A 60 -2.06 17.81 10.57
N SER A 61 -1.72 19.03 10.13
CA SER A 61 -1.27 19.23 8.75
C SER A 61 -0.01 18.42 8.46
N SER A 62 0.05 17.82 7.27
CA SER A 62 1.26 17.16 6.79
C SER A 62 2.24 18.13 6.13
N ASP A 63 1.90 19.41 5.99
CA ASP A 63 2.80 20.42 5.44
C ASP A 63 4.00 20.68 6.36
N VAL A 64 5.12 21.08 5.77
CA VAL A 64 6.29 21.52 6.53
C VAL A 64 5.89 22.77 7.32
N PRO A 65 6.07 22.80 8.66
CA PRO A 65 5.71 23.96 9.46
C PRO A 65 6.43 25.24 9.02
N GLU A 66 5.81 26.39 9.29
CA GLU A 66 6.40 27.68 8.97
C GLU A 66 7.77 27.84 9.64
N ASN A 67 8.76 28.32 8.88
CA ASN A 67 10.16 28.46 9.30
C ASN A 67 10.92 27.14 9.56
N CYS A 68 10.35 26.00 9.14
CA CYS A 68 11.06 24.72 9.09
C CYS A 68 11.44 24.35 7.64
N TYR A 69 12.43 23.50 7.50
CA TYR A 69 12.75 22.79 6.26
C TYR A 69 13.08 21.33 6.61
N VAL A 70 12.92 20.44 5.64
CA VAL A 70 13.26 19.02 5.80
C VAL A 70 14.70 18.83 5.36
N ASP A 71 15.56 18.34 6.25
CA ASP A 71 16.96 18.03 5.96
C ASP A 71 17.20 16.54 5.68
N GLN A 72 16.32 15.68 6.20
CA GLN A 72 16.30 14.24 5.98
C GLN A 72 14.86 13.70 6.08
N ALA A 73 14.55 12.64 5.33
CA ALA A 73 13.27 11.94 5.43
C ALA A 73 13.45 10.44 5.18
N ALA A 74 12.59 9.62 5.78
CA ALA A 74 12.54 8.18 5.50
C ALA A 74 11.12 7.74 5.18
N TYR A 75 11.00 6.89 4.16
CA TYR A 75 9.75 6.26 3.77
C TYR A 75 9.92 4.74 3.74
N VAL A 76 9.05 4.07 4.50
CA VAL A 76 8.96 2.61 4.51
C VAL A 76 7.65 2.20 3.88
N LEU A 77 7.73 1.52 2.75
CA LEU A 77 6.62 1.39 1.81
C LEU A 77 6.34 -0.07 1.51
N ARG A 78 5.05 -0.41 1.46
CA ARG A 78 4.61 -1.64 0.83
C ARG A 78 4.89 -1.58 -0.68
N HIS A 79 5.04 -2.74 -1.31
CA HIS A 79 4.89 -2.83 -2.76
C HIS A 79 3.53 -2.25 -3.24
N GLY A 80 3.46 -1.79 -4.48
CA GLY A 80 2.20 -1.34 -5.09
C GLY A 80 1.19 -2.48 -5.34
N SER A 81 0.06 -2.12 -5.94
CA SER A 81 -0.98 -3.04 -6.41
C SER A 81 -0.40 -4.17 -7.27
N ARG A 82 -0.90 -5.40 -7.08
CA ARG A 82 -0.28 -6.62 -7.62
C ARG A 82 -1.28 -7.59 -8.19
N TYR A 83 -0.83 -8.47 -9.07
CA TYR A 83 -1.60 -9.67 -9.42
C TYR A 83 -1.77 -10.61 -8.19
N PRO A 84 -2.78 -11.49 -8.19
CA PRO A 84 -2.95 -12.47 -7.12
C PRO A 84 -1.75 -13.41 -7.00
N ASP A 85 -1.61 -14.05 -5.85
CA ASP A 85 -0.77 -15.23 -5.72
C ASP A 85 -1.44 -16.45 -6.38
N ASN A 86 -0.70 -17.56 -6.44
CA ASN A 86 -1.15 -18.79 -7.08
C ASN A 86 -2.37 -19.41 -6.37
N GLY A 87 -2.45 -19.32 -5.03
CA GLY A 87 -3.55 -19.89 -4.26
C GLY A 87 -4.86 -19.18 -4.55
N ALA A 88 -4.85 -17.85 -4.42
CA ALA A 88 -5.96 -16.97 -4.77
C ALA A 88 -6.43 -17.20 -6.21
N TYR A 89 -5.51 -17.16 -7.18
CA TYR A 89 -5.85 -17.31 -8.59
C TYR A 89 -6.48 -18.67 -8.91
N ASN A 90 -5.98 -19.76 -8.32
CA ASN A 90 -6.58 -21.09 -8.49
C ASN A 90 -8.00 -21.16 -7.92
N GLY A 91 -8.24 -20.48 -6.79
CA GLY A 91 -9.59 -20.30 -6.24
C GLY A 91 -10.53 -19.61 -7.23
N TRP A 92 -10.08 -18.53 -7.86
CA TRP A 92 -10.85 -17.79 -8.87
C TRP A 92 -11.13 -18.62 -10.12
N VAL A 93 -10.16 -19.40 -10.60
CA VAL A 93 -10.37 -20.34 -11.72
C VAL A 93 -11.40 -21.41 -11.36
N SER A 94 -11.38 -21.91 -10.12
CA SER A 94 -12.39 -22.86 -9.62
C SER A 94 -13.79 -22.23 -9.59
N MET A 95 -13.92 -21.00 -9.07
CA MET A 95 -15.16 -20.22 -9.11
C MET A 95 -15.65 -20.04 -10.55
N GLN A 96 -14.76 -19.64 -11.46
CA GLN A 96 -15.07 -19.43 -12.86
C GLN A 96 -15.69 -20.69 -13.49
N ASN A 97 -15.06 -21.84 -13.28
CA ASN A 97 -15.52 -23.12 -13.83
C ASN A 97 -16.88 -23.53 -13.27
N ARG A 98 -17.13 -23.32 -11.97
CA ARG A 98 -18.45 -23.59 -11.36
C ARG A 98 -19.53 -22.66 -11.92
N PHE A 99 -19.26 -21.36 -12.01
CA PHE A 99 -20.24 -20.39 -12.48
C PHE A 99 -20.58 -20.54 -13.97
N GLN A 100 -19.70 -21.15 -14.78
CA GLN A 100 -19.98 -21.40 -16.20
C GLN A 100 -20.62 -22.74 -16.51
N SER A 101 -20.50 -23.72 -15.61
CA SER A 101 -20.95 -25.10 -15.86
C SER A 101 -22.39 -25.37 -15.39
N GLY A 102 -22.93 -24.52 -14.52
CA GLY A 102 -24.27 -24.71 -13.96
C GLY A 102 -25.42 -24.41 -14.93
N ASN A 103 -26.54 -25.10 -14.74
CA ASN A 103 -27.83 -24.78 -15.33
C ASN A 103 -28.64 -23.95 -14.31
N TYR A 104 -28.33 -22.66 -14.25
CA TYR A 104 -28.96 -21.71 -13.35
C TYR A 104 -29.18 -20.38 -14.07
N THR A 105 -30.05 -19.55 -13.50
CA THR A 105 -30.18 -18.13 -13.83
C THR A 105 -29.78 -17.33 -12.61
N ALA A 106 -28.85 -16.39 -12.79
CA ALA A 106 -28.54 -15.38 -11.78
C ALA A 106 -29.14 -14.04 -12.19
N SER A 107 -29.61 -13.30 -11.20
CA SER A 107 -30.30 -12.01 -11.37
C SER A 107 -29.62 -10.90 -10.57
N GLY A 108 -30.02 -9.65 -10.81
CA GLY A 108 -29.46 -8.49 -10.13
C GLY A 108 -27.94 -8.38 -10.31
N SER A 109 -27.24 -8.07 -9.20
CA SER A 109 -25.79 -7.92 -9.14
C SER A 109 -25.02 -9.20 -9.50
N LEU A 110 -25.66 -10.38 -9.53
CA LEU A 110 -25.02 -11.64 -9.92
C LEU A 110 -25.23 -12.02 -11.40
N SER A 111 -25.92 -11.19 -12.17
CA SER A 111 -26.28 -11.50 -13.58
C SER A 111 -25.06 -11.70 -14.50
N PHE A 112 -23.88 -11.23 -14.10
CA PHE A 112 -22.64 -11.41 -14.87
C PHE A 112 -21.97 -12.79 -14.66
N LEU A 113 -22.28 -13.52 -13.58
CA LEU A 113 -21.58 -14.75 -13.18
C LEU A 113 -21.42 -15.80 -14.31
N PRO A 114 -22.44 -16.11 -15.14
CA PRO A 114 -22.28 -17.10 -16.21
C PRO A 114 -21.25 -16.71 -17.27
N ARG A 115 -20.99 -15.41 -17.41
CA ARG A 115 -20.05 -14.84 -18.41
C ARG A 115 -18.74 -14.37 -17.79
N TRP A 116 -18.63 -14.39 -16.47
CA TRP A 116 -17.41 -13.97 -15.78
C TRP A 116 -16.22 -14.87 -16.18
N ARG A 117 -15.05 -14.24 -16.28
CA ARG A 117 -13.76 -14.85 -16.58
C ARG A 117 -12.70 -14.14 -15.73
N THR A 118 -11.72 -14.88 -15.22
CA THR A 118 -10.58 -14.29 -14.54
C THR A 118 -9.79 -13.39 -15.50
N VAL A 119 -9.21 -12.32 -14.97
CA VAL A 119 -8.62 -11.24 -15.78
C VAL A 119 -7.16 -11.47 -16.21
N LEU A 120 -6.52 -12.56 -15.76
CA LEU A 120 -5.13 -12.85 -16.10
C LEU A 120 -5.02 -13.44 -17.51
N THR A 121 -4.17 -12.85 -18.35
CA THR A 121 -3.95 -13.24 -19.74
C THR A 121 -2.73 -14.14 -19.93
N ASN A 122 -1.74 -14.01 -19.05
CA ASN A 122 -0.55 -14.85 -18.97
C ASN A 122 -0.17 -15.08 -17.50
N PRO A 123 -0.84 -16.02 -16.81
CA PRO A 123 -0.62 -16.26 -15.39
C PRO A 123 0.84 -16.52 -15.03
N SER A 124 1.60 -17.24 -15.87
CA SER A 124 3.02 -17.53 -15.63
C SER A 124 3.90 -16.28 -15.54
N SER A 125 3.54 -15.20 -16.25
CA SER A 125 4.29 -13.95 -16.20
C SER A 125 3.69 -12.91 -15.25
N GLN A 126 2.44 -13.10 -14.81
CA GLN A 126 1.70 -12.11 -14.04
C GLN A 126 1.65 -12.42 -12.53
N ILE A 127 1.44 -13.68 -12.14
CA ILE A 127 1.21 -14.07 -10.75
C ILE A 127 2.26 -13.47 -9.81
N ALA A 128 1.79 -12.88 -8.70
CA ALA A 128 2.58 -12.23 -7.65
C ALA A 128 3.47 -11.05 -8.08
N ASN A 129 3.45 -10.61 -9.34
CA ASN A 129 4.10 -9.38 -9.81
C ASN A 129 3.18 -8.16 -9.62
N LEU A 130 3.74 -6.96 -9.73
CA LEU A 130 2.95 -5.73 -9.76
C LEU A 130 2.00 -5.70 -10.97
N SER A 131 0.87 -5.04 -10.79
CA SER A 131 -0.11 -4.78 -11.83
C SER A 131 0.11 -3.42 -12.51
N PRO A 132 -0.63 -3.10 -13.59
CA PRO A 132 -0.58 -1.77 -14.20
C PRO A 132 -0.86 -0.63 -13.22
N THR A 133 -1.83 -0.77 -12.30
CA THR A 133 -2.08 0.23 -11.26
C THR A 133 -0.91 0.34 -10.30
N GLY A 134 -0.30 -0.78 -9.89
CA GLY A 134 0.88 -0.76 -9.03
C GLY A 134 2.09 -0.08 -9.67
N TYR A 135 2.19 -0.17 -11.00
CA TYR A 135 3.22 0.57 -11.73
C TYR A 135 3.02 2.07 -11.64
N LYS A 136 1.77 2.53 -11.79
CA LYS A 136 1.41 3.94 -11.69
C LYS A 136 1.64 4.45 -10.27
N GLU A 137 1.12 3.77 -9.25
CA GLU A 137 1.29 4.14 -7.83
C GLU A 137 2.78 4.35 -7.48
N ALA A 138 3.63 3.39 -7.84
CA ALA A 138 5.05 3.45 -7.52
C ALA A 138 5.77 4.60 -8.26
N HIS A 139 5.47 4.78 -9.55
CA HIS A 139 6.07 5.84 -10.36
C HIS A 139 5.63 7.23 -9.90
N ASP A 140 4.35 7.42 -9.62
CA ASP A 140 3.80 8.71 -9.19
C ASP A 140 4.25 9.08 -7.77
N LEU A 141 4.48 8.09 -6.90
CA LEU A 141 5.17 8.31 -5.63
C LEU A 141 6.58 8.90 -5.83
N GLY A 142 7.32 8.41 -6.83
CA GLY A 142 8.64 8.96 -7.20
C GLY A 142 8.56 10.45 -7.54
N TYR A 143 7.64 10.82 -8.43
CA TYR A 143 7.39 12.22 -8.78
C TYR A 143 6.96 13.05 -7.57
N THR A 144 6.05 12.51 -6.76
CA THR A 144 5.49 13.17 -5.58
C THR A 144 6.58 13.49 -4.57
N LEU A 145 7.45 12.53 -4.22
CA LEU A 145 8.53 12.78 -3.26
C LEU A 145 9.62 13.69 -3.83
N ARG A 146 9.93 13.59 -5.14
CA ARG A 146 10.90 14.49 -5.79
C ARG A 146 10.46 15.95 -5.74
N THR A 147 9.17 16.20 -5.94
CA THR A 147 8.61 17.56 -5.95
C THR A 147 8.26 18.07 -4.54
N ARG A 148 7.94 17.17 -3.61
CA ARG A 148 7.71 17.50 -2.20
C ARG A 148 8.98 17.90 -1.47
N TYR A 149 10.11 17.24 -1.77
CA TYR A 149 11.39 17.50 -1.12
C TYR A 149 12.50 17.80 -2.13
N PRO A 150 12.44 18.94 -2.83
CA PRO A 150 13.38 19.25 -3.91
C PRO A 150 14.83 19.30 -3.44
N ASP A 151 15.07 19.73 -2.20
CA ASP A 151 16.40 19.94 -1.61
C ASP A 151 17.08 18.65 -1.10
N LEU A 152 16.37 17.52 -1.10
CA LEU A 152 16.91 16.23 -0.67
C LEU A 152 17.66 15.48 -1.78
N TYR A 153 17.62 15.96 -3.03
CA TYR A 153 18.39 15.38 -4.13
C TYR A 153 18.98 16.44 -5.04
N GLN A 154 20.27 16.28 -5.32
CA GLN A 154 21.02 17.09 -6.27
C GLN A 154 21.10 16.36 -7.61
N GLU A 155 20.82 17.09 -8.69
CA GLU A 155 20.82 16.51 -10.05
C GLU A 155 22.20 15.95 -10.43
N GLY A 156 22.22 14.69 -10.82
CA GLY A 156 23.43 13.97 -11.25
C GLY A 156 24.03 13.06 -10.18
N ASP A 157 23.55 13.13 -8.94
CA ASP A 157 24.01 12.24 -7.88
C ASP A 157 23.46 10.81 -8.05
N GLU A 158 24.19 9.81 -7.56
CA GLU A 158 23.65 8.46 -7.40
C GLU A 158 22.52 8.48 -6.36
N PHE A 159 21.46 7.70 -6.60
CA PHE A 159 20.32 7.60 -5.71
C PHE A 159 19.99 6.14 -5.41
N MET A 160 20.20 5.76 -4.16
CA MET A 160 20.09 4.39 -3.66
C MET A 160 18.79 4.18 -2.89
N VAL A 161 18.17 3.02 -3.07
CA VAL A 161 17.02 2.56 -2.29
C VAL A 161 17.18 1.10 -1.86
N TRP A 162 16.48 0.69 -0.81
CA TRP A 162 16.49 -0.70 -0.31
C TRP A 162 15.18 -1.40 -0.62
N ALA A 163 15.26 -2.64 -1.08
CA ALA A 163 14.09 -3.46 -1.39
C ALA A 163 14.26 -4.86 -0.81
N ASN A 164 13.24 -5.36 -0.12
CA ASN A 164 13.20 -6.77 0.25
C ASN A 164 13.16 -7.63 -1.02
N ASN A 165 13.82 -8.79 -1.03
CA ASN A 165 14.03 -9.62 -2.23
C ASN A 165 12.78 -10.42 -2.66
N TYR A 166 11.72 -9.68 -3.01
CA TYR A 166 10.50 -10.17 -3.61
C TYR A 166 10.29 -9.44 -4.94
N SER A 167 9.93 -10.17 -5.99
CA SER A 167 9.83 -9.62 -7.36
C SER A 167 9.00 -8.33 -7.42
N ARG A 168 7.83 -8.30 -6.80
CA ARG A 168 6.95 -7.11 -6.75
C ARG A 168 7.52 -5.94 -5.95
N VAL A 169 8.29 -6.22 -4.89
CA VAL A 169 8.92 -5.19 -4.07
C VAL A 169 10.06 -4.54 -4.84
N ILE A 170 10.88 -5.34 -5.52
CA ILE A 170 11.94 -4.84 -6.41
C ILE A 170 11.34 -4.07 -7.60
N GLN A 171 10.23 -4.55 -8.18
CA GLN A 171 9.52 -3.83 -9.25
C GLN A 171 9.01 -2.46 -8.75
N THR A 172 8.49 -2.40 -7.53
CA THR A 172 8.04 -1.14 -6.89
C THR A 172 9.21 -0.18 -6.77
N ALA A 173 10.33 -0.63 -6.19
CA ALA A 173 11.54 0.17 -6.05
C ALA A 173 12.05 0.70 -7.40
N LYS A 174 12.07 -0.15 -8.44
CA LYS A 174 12.46 0.25 -9.81
C LYS A 174 11.57 1.35 -10.36
N LEU A 175 10.26 1.23 -10.21
CA LEU A 175 9.29 2.18 -10.75
C LEU A 175 9.29 3.48 -9.96
N PHE A 176 9.47 3.43 -8.64
CA PHE A 176 9.73 4.60 -7.81
C PHE A 176 10.98 5.35 -8.27
N VAL A 177 12.11 4.66 -8.43
CA VAL A 177 13.37 5.29 -8.90
C VAL A 177 13.20 5.87 -10.31
N GLN A 178 12.44 5.21 -11.19
CA GLN A 178 12.08 5.77 -12.49
C GLN A 178 11.25 7.06 -12.38
N GLY A 179 10.25 7.11 -11.51
CA GLY A 179 9.48 8.33 -11.27
C GLY A 179 10.28 9.44 -10.62
N TYR A 180 11.27 9.09 -9.79
CA TYR A 180 12.11 10.04 -9.06
C TYR A 180 13.25 10.63 -9.90
N LEU A 181 13.92 9.80 -10.72
CA LEU A 181 15.10 10.19 -11.53
C LEU A 181 14.82 10.32 -13.04
N GLY A 182 13.62 9.96 -13.49
CA GLY A 182 13.28 9.91 -14.91
C GLY A 182 14.18 8.95 -15.70
N THR A 183 14.63 9.38 -16.88
CA THR A 183 15.46 8.56 -17.78
C THR A 183 16.82 8.20 -17.20
N ASN A 184 17.29 8.92 -16.18
CA ASN A 184 18.57 8.66 -15.51
C ASN A 184 18.50 7.49 -14.52
N ALA A 185 17.31 6.94 -14.23
CA ALA A 185 17.13 5.83 -13.31
C ALA A 185 18.03 4.61 -13.60
N THR A 186 18.30 4.32 -14.87
CA THR A 186 19.15 3.19 -15.27
C THR A 186 20.65 3.44 -15.04
N VAL A 187 21.06 4.71 -14.92
CA VAL A 187 22.48 5.11 -14.80
C VAL A 187 22.82 5.53 -13.37
N LEU A 188 21.92 6.26 -12.70
CA LEU A 188 22.13 6.84 -11.37
C LEU A 188 21.36 6.10 -10.27
N GLY A 189 20.38 5.29 -10.62
CA GLY A 189 19.57 4.55 -9.67
C GLY A 189 20.26 3.28 -9.20
N ASP A 190 20.26 3.04 -7.90
CA ASP A 190 20.76 1.82 -7.29
C ASP A 190 19.70 1.19 -6.37
N ILE A 191 19.48 -0.12 -6.51
CA ILE A 191 18.46 -0.85 -5.75
C ILE A 191 19.16 -1.97 -5.01
N VAL A 192 19.37 -1.75 -3.72
CA VAL A 192 19.97 -2.72 -2.82
C VAL A 192 18.90 -3.74 -2.43
N SER A 193 19.02 -4.94 -2.98
CA SER A 193 18.15 -6.07 -2.61
C SER A 193 18.67 -6.73 -1.34
N VAL A 194 17.81 -6.83 -0.32
CA VAL A 194 18.12 -7.48 0.95
C VAL A 194 17.16 -8.63 1.21
N THR A 195 17.62 -9.66 1.94
CA THR A 195 16.78 -10.83 2.24
C THR A 195 17.27 -11.54 3.49
N SER A 196 16.33 -11.93 4.34
CA SER A 196 16.55 -12.92 5.39
C SER A 196 16.23 -14.34 4.90
N ARG A 197 15.30 -14.50 3.94
CA ARG A 197 14.81 -15.80 3.46
C ARG A 197 15.96 -16.72 3.04
N GLY A 198 16.05 -17.88 3.68
CA GLY A 198 17.10 -18.88 3.43
C GLY A 198 18.48 -18.49 3.94
N PHE A 199 18.61 -17.37 4.65
CA PHE A 199 19.87 -16.84 5.15
C PHE A 199 19.74 -16.38 6.61
N PRO A 200 19.92 -17.29 7.59
CA PRO A 200 19.78 -16.95 9.02
C PRO A 200 20.67 -15.78 9.50
N GLY A 201 21.84 -15.59 8.87
CA GLY A 201 22.73 -14.47 9.20
C GLY A 201 22.16 -13.09 8.81
N GLY A 202 21.14 -13.04 7.95
CA GLY A 202 20.49 -11.80 7.50
C GLY A 202 19.16 -11.52 8.20
N ILE A 203 18.80 -12.23 9.27
CA ILE A 203 17.52 -11.98 9.97
C ILE A 203 17.43 -10.51 10.43
N GLY A 204 18.42 -10.04 11.19
CA GLY A 204 18.48 -8.65 11.66
C GLY A 204 18.97 -7.64 10.62
N ASP A 205 19.62 -8.11 9.56
CA ASP A 205 20.12 -7.28 8.43
C ASP A 205 19.22 -7.50 7.20
N SER A 206 17.93 -7.20 7.36
CA SER A 206 16.94 -7.32 6.29
C SER A 206 15.73 -6.43 6.51
N LEU A 207 14.88 -6.36 5.48
CA LEU A 207 13.56 -5.74 5.53
C LEU A 207 12.43 -6.76 5.80
N ALA A 208 12.78 -8.00 6.18
CA ALA A 208 11.81 -9.01 6.61
C ALA A 208 12.38 -10.02 7.61
N PRO A 209 12.70 -9.59 8.84
CA PRO A 209 13.18 -10.50 9.88
C PRO A 209 12.21 -11.66 10.16
N SER A 210 10.91 -11.41 10.01
CA SER A 210 9.85 -12.40 10.24
C SER A 210 9.88 -13.59 9.26
N ASP A 211 10.49 -13.46 8.07
CA ASP A 211 10.56 -14.57 7.09
C ASP A 211 11.36 -15.78 7.59
N MET A 212 12.22 -15.59 8.60
CA MET A 212 13.11 -16.63 9.14
C MET A 212 13.09 -16.69 10.67
N CYS A 213 12.26 -15.89 11.34
CA CYS A 213 12.12 -15.94 12.80
C CYS A 213 11.32 -17.19 13.19
N PRO A 214 11.90 -18.19 13.90
CA PRO A 214 11.20 -19.43 14.20
C PRO A 214 10.02 -19.27 15.17
N ALA A 215 9.99 -18.16 15.91
CA ALA A 215 8.91 -17.86 16.85
C ALA A 215 7.75 -17.08 16.21
N PHE A 216 7.94 -16.57 15.00
CA PHE A 216 6.89 -15.84 14.29
C PHE A 216 6.04 -16.80 13.47
N GLU A 217 4.74 -16.78 13.72
CA GLU A 217 3.74 -17.50 12.96
C GLU A 217 2.60 -16.53 12.65
N ASP A 218 2.32 -16.32 11.36
CA ASP A 218 1.15 -15.55 10.93
C ASP A 218 -0.07 -16.48 10.96
N THR A 219 -0.93 -16.28 11.95
CA THR A 219 -2.16 -17.07 12.12
C THR A 219 -3.34 -16.51 11.33
N GLU A 220 -3.13 -15.44 10.56
CA GLU A 220 -4.17 -14.81 9.74
C GLU A 220 -5.40 -14.37 10.57
N GLY A 221 -5.15 -13.97 11.82
CA GLY A 221 -6.17 -13.55 12.79
C GLY A 221 -6.90 -14.68 13.53
N GLY A 222 -6.62 -15.95 13.21
CA GLY A 222 -7.03 -17.12 13.98
C GLY A 222 -8.53 -17.18 14.32
N ASP A 223 -8.83 -17.38 15.61
CA ASP A 223 -10.19 -17.56 16.12
C ASP A 223 -11.04 -16.29 15.97
N HIS A 224 -10.44 -15.09 16.06
CA HIS A 224 -11.16 -13.82 15.92
C HIS A 224 -11.76 -13.64 14.53
N VAL A 225 -10.97 -13.94 13.50
CA VAL A 225 -11.43 -13.95 12.11
C VAL A 225 -12.49 -15.03 11.90
N SER A 226 -12.31 -16.21 12.51
CA SER A 226 -13.28 -17.31 12.40
C SER A 226 -14.63 -16.96 13.01
N GLU A 227 -14.62 -16.33 14.19
CA GLU A 227 -15.81 -15.83 14.87
C GLU A 227 -16.51 -14.76 14.03
N TRP A 228 -15.77 -13.76 13.55
CA TRP A 228 -16.35 -12.69 12.74
C TRP A 228 -16.94 -13.19 11.42
N ASN A 229 -16.25 -14.10 10.72
CA ASN A 229 -16.77 -14.76 9.52
C ASN A 229 -18.11 -15.48 9.77
N SER A 230 -18.33 -16.02 10.97
CA SER A 230 -19.60 -16.66 11.34
C SER A 230 -20.75 -15.68 11.54
N ILE A 231 -20.45 -14.38 11.65
CA ILE A 231 -21.42 -13.30 11.87
C ILE A 231 -21.80 -12.66 10.54
N TYR A 232 -20.84 -12.12 9.78
CA TYR A 232 -21.16 -11.27 8.63
C TYR A 232 -21.39 -12.05 7.32
N ILE A 233 -20.77 -13.22 7.13
CA ILE A 233 -20.92 -13.98 5.87
C ILE A 233 -22.31 -14.60 5.70
N PRO A 234 -22.93 -15.27 6.71
CA PRO A 234 -24.20 -15.96 6.52
C PRO A 234 -25.34 -15.09 5.95
N PRO A 235 -25.62 -13.87 6.46
CA PRO A 235 -26.70 -13.05 5.92
C PRO A 235 -26.44 -12.63 4.47
N ILE A 236 -25.17 -12.35 4.11
CA ILE A 236 -24.79 -12.01 2.74
C ILE A 236 -24.97 -13.23 1.83
N LEU A 237 -24.53 -14.41 2.28
CA LEU A 237 -24.69 -15.66 1.53
C LEU A 237 -26.16 -15.95 1.23
N GLU A 238 -27.05 -15.80 2.23
CA GLU A 238 -28.48 -15.98 2.06
C GLU A 238 -29.07 -14.99 1.03
N ARG A 239 -28.72 -13.70 1.15
CA ARG A 239 -29.12 -12.65 0.21
C ARG A 239 -28.69 -12.98 -1.21
N LEU A 240 -27.42 -13.34 -1.42
CA LEU A 240 -26.87 -13.65 -2.74
C LEU A 240 -27.44 -14.93 -3.33
N GLN A 241 -27.63 -15.98 -2.51
CA GLN A 241 -28.23 -17.23 -2.95
C GLN A 241 -29.67 -17.03 -3.43
N SER A 242 -30.41 -16.08 -2.84
CA SER A 242 -31.79 -15.75 -3.27
C SER A 242 -31.88 -15.18 -4.69
N LEU A 243 -30.77 -14.65 -5.23
CA LEU A 243 -30.68 -14.12 -6.60
C LEU A 243 -30.42 -15.20 -7.66
N ILE A 244 -30.26 -16.46 -7.23
CA ILE A 244 -29.91 -17.60 -8.07
C ILE A 244 -31.06 -18.60 -8.10
N GLN A 245 -31.52 -18.94 -9.30
CA GLN A 245 -32.48 -20.02 -9.53
C GLN A 245 -31.82 -21.15 -10.31
N GLY A 246 -31.90 -22.39 -9.82
CA GLY A 246 -31.33 -23.56 -10.48
C GLY A 246 -30.28 -24.26 -9.62
N ASN A 247 -29.29 -24.88 -10.26
CA ASN A 247 -28.38 -25.82 -9.59
C ASN A 247 -27.02 -25.22 -9.18
N LEU A 248 -26.94 -23.91 -8.95
CA LEU A 248 -25.76 -23.27 -8.37
C LEU A 248 -26.01 -22.97 -6.88
N THR A 249 -25.18 -23.57 -6.04
CA THR A 249 -25.13 -23.27 -4.60
C THR A 249 -23.84 -22.53 -4.30
N LEU A 250 -23.96 -21.32 -3.77
CA LEU A 250 -22.85 -20.53 -3.27
C LEU A 250 -22.35 -21.12 -1.94
N VAL A 251 -21.06 -20.97 -1.67
CA VAL A 251 -20.44 -21.34 -0.41
C VAL A 251 -19.90 -20.10 0.32
N PRO A 252 -19.64 -20.14 1.64
CA PRO A 252 -19.11 -18.98 2.37
C PRO A 252 -17.87 -18.35 1.73
N ASN A 253 -16.95 -19.18 1.20
CA ASN A 253 -15.77 -18.67 0.51
C ASN A 253 -16.12 -17.87 -0.76
N ASP A 254 -17.23 -18.14 -1.43
CA ASP A 254 -17.66 -17.31 -2.58
C ASP A 254 -17.96 -15.88 -2.13
N VAL A 255 -18.49 -15.71 -0.92
CA VAL A 255 -18.76 -14.39 -0.33
C VAL A 255 -17.46 -13.70 0.04
N SER A 256 -16.54 -14.39 0.74
CA SER A 256 -15.25 -13.82 1.14
C SER A 256 -14.38 -13.36 -0.03
N GLN A 257 -14.56 -13.96 -1.22
CA GLN A 257 -13.82 -13.58 -2.41
C GLN A 257 -14.38 -12.33 -3.13
N ILE A 258 -15.58 -11.85 -2.79
CA ILE A 258 -16.22 -10.73 -3.50
C ILE A 258 -15.40 -9.44 -3.36
N PRO A 259 -15.07 -8.94 -2.15
CA PRO A 259 -14.30 -7.70 -2.02
C PRO A 259 -12.87 -7.87 -2.54
N TYR A 260 -12.32 -9.07 -2.39
CA TYR A 260 -11.00 -9.44 -2.91
C TYR A 260 -10.96 -9.34 -4.46
N LEU A 261 -11.95 -9.92 -5.15
CA LEU A 261 -12.07 -9.80 -6.61
C LEU A 261 -12.40 -8.37 -7.05
N CYS A 262 -13.23 -7.63 -6.29
CA CYS A 262 -13.51 -6.22 -6.53
C CYS A 262 -12.22 -5.40 -6.61
N GLY A 263 -11.37 -5.47 -5.57
CA GLY A 263 -10.09 -4.78 -5.55
C GLY A 263 -9.16 -5.22 -6.67
N TYR A 264 -8.87 -6.51 -6.75
CA TYR A 264 -7.87 -7.04 -7.67
C TYR A 264 -8.23 -6.88 -9.14
N GLU A 265 -9.45 -7.20 -9.54
CA GLU A 265 -9.83 -7.01 -10.94
C GLU A 265 -9.83 -5.53 -11.33
N SER A 266 -10.22 -4.65 -10.40
CA SER A 266 -10.24 -3.20 -10.67
C SER A 266 -8.85 -2.65 -10.94
N GLN A 267 -7.88 -2.99 -10.09
CA GLN A 267 -6.50 -2.54 -10.25
C GLN A 267 -5.73 -3.26 -11.38
N ILE A 268 -6.13 -4.47 -11.77
CA ILE A 268 -5.53 -5.16 -12.92
C ILE A 268 -6.02 -4.55 -14.24
N THR A 269 -7.32 -4.26 -14.34
CA THR A 269 -7.96 -3.84 -15.59
C THR A 269 -8.03 -2.32 -15.76
N GLY A 270 -7.82 -1.56 -14.68
CA GLY A 270 -8.00 -0.11 -14.64
C GLY A 270 -9.47 0.32 -14.78
N ARG A 271 -10.42 -0.56 -14.44
CA ARG A 271 -11.87 -0.34 -14.53
C ARG A 271 -12.54 -0.96 -13.32
N LEU A 272 -13.55 -0.30 -12.75
CA LEU A 272 -14.29 -0.87 -11.62
C LEU A 272 -14.86 -2.25 -12.01
N SER A 273 -14.56 -3.25 -11.20
CA SER A 273 -14.98 -4.63 -11.40
C SER A 273 -16.48 -4.79 -11.09
N PRO A 274 -17.23 -5.63 -11.83
CA PRO A 274 -18.62 -5.93 -11.47
C PRO A 274 -18.76 -6.62 -10.10
N TRP A 275 -17.67 -7.16 -9.55
CA TRP A 275 -17.66 -7.66 -8.17
C TRP A 275 -17.90 -6.55 -7.13
N CYS A 276 -17.58 -5.30 -7.47
CA CYS A 276 -17.81 -4.14 -6.61
C CYS A 276 -19.28 -3.72 -6.51
N ASP A 277 -20.15 -4.21 -7.41
CA ASP A 277 -21.59 -3.93 -7.42
C ASP A 277 -22.41 -4.93 -6.57
N ILE A 278 -21.75 -5.85 -5.86
CA ILE A 278 -22.42 -6.93 -5.12
C ILE A 278 -22.63 -6.61 -3.64
N PHE A 279 -21.61 -6.03 -3.00
CA PHE A 279 -21.64 -5.64 -1.60
C PHE A 279 -22.22 -4.23 -1.45
N THR A 280 -23.04 -4.04 -0.43
CA THR A 280 -23.48 -2.72 0.05
C THR A 280 -22.38 -2.04 0.86
N ASP A 281 -22.51 -0.74 1.13
CA ASP A 281 -21.59 -0.02 2.02
C ASP A 281 -21.39 -0.73 3.37
N ASP A 282 -22.49 -1.12 4.02
CA ASP A 282 -22.44 -1.82 5.31
C ASP A 282 -21.66 -3.14 5.22
N GLU A 283 -21.85 -3.92 4.14
CA GLU A 283 -21.15 -5.19 3.93
C GLU A 283 -19.65 -4.99 3.61
N PHE A 284 -19.30 -3.90 2.94
CA PHE A 284 -17.90 -3.49 2.78
C PHE A 284 -17.26 -3.14 4.12
N LEU A 285 -17.96 -2.41 5.00
CA LEU A 285 -17.47 -2.13 6.36
C LEU A 285 -17.29 -3.41 7.19
N GLN A 286 -18.17 -4.42 7.03
CA GLN A 286 -17.96 -5.73 7.68
C GLN A 286 -16.69 -6.43 7.17
N TYR A 287 -16.39 -6.30 5.87
CA TYR A 287 -15.18 -6.86 5.27
C TYR A 287 -13.91 -6.09 5.67
N GLU A 288 -13.99 -4.78 5.79
CA GLU A 288 -12.91 -3.94 6.30
C GLU A 288 -12.55 -4.39 7.73
N TYR A 289 -13.54 -4.53 8.61
CA TYR A 289 -13.30 -5.02 9.97
C TYR A 289 -12.74 -6.45 10.01
N PHE A 290 -13.15 -7.32 9.08
CA PHE A 290 -12.52 -8.63 8.90
C PHE A 290 -11.01 -8.50 8.60
N GLN A 291 -10.64 -7.54 7.74
CA GLN A 291 -9.24 -7.27 7.41
C GLN A 291 -8.48 -6.68 8.61
N ASP A 292 -9.11 -5.81 9.40
CA ASP A 292 -8.51 -5.27 10.62
C ASP A 292 -8.20 -6.40 11.61
N LEU A 293 -9.15 -7.29 11.87
CA LEU A 293 -8.92 -8.47 12.73
C LEU A 293 -7.79 -9.38 12.21
N ARG A 294 -7.73 -9.62 10.89
CA ARG A 294 -6.67 -10.39 10.24
C ARG A 294 -5.30 -9.77 10.54
N TYR A 295 -5.13 -8.48 10.30
CA TYR A 295 -3.83 -7.82 10.48
C TYR A 295 -3.49 -7.60 11.95
N TYR A 296 -4.46 -7.18 12.78
CA TYR A 296 -4.26 -6.92 14.21
C TYR A 296 -3.79 -8.18 14.95
N TYR A 297 -4.46 -9.32 14.74
CA TYR A 297 -4.14 -10.57 15.43
C TYR A 297 -3.18 -11.49 14.66
N GLY A 298 -2.93 -11.25 13.37
CA GLY A 298 -1.96 -12.03 12.58
C GLY A 298 -0.53 -11.48 12.63
N VAL A 299 -0.39 -10.17 12.38
CA VAL A 299 0.93 -9.53 12.18
C VAL A 299 1.05 -8.17 12.90
N GLY A 300 0.11 -7.87 13.78
CA GLY A 300 -0.04 -6.59 14.45
C GLY A 300 0.06 -6.69 15.98
N PRO A 301 -0.45 -5.69 16.70
CA PRO A 301 -0.31 -5.58 18.16
C PRO A 301 -1.10 -6.61 18.96
N GLY A 302 -2.03 -7.35 18.34
CA GLY A 302 -2.82 -8.39 19.00
C GLY A 302 -2.02 -9.63 19.41
N THR A 303 -0.73 -9.72 19.07
CA THR A 303 0.15 -10.84 19.45
C THR A 303 1.56 -10.38 19.86
N ASP A 304 2.27 -11.21 20.62
CA ASP A 304 3.52 -10.85 21.31
C ASP A 304 4.78 -10.73 20.42
N VAL A 305 4.74 -11.32 19.23
CA VAL A 305 5.93 -11.50 18.38
C VAL A 305 6.09 -10.38 17.33
N PRO A 306 5.03 -9.92 16.63
CA PRO A 306 5.14 -8.89 15.61
C PRO A 306 5.88 -7.61 16.04
N SER A 307 5.63 -7.12 17.26
CA SER A 307 6.28 -5.92 17.83
C SER A 307 7.81 -6.02 17.93
N LYS A 308 8.37 -7.22 17.85
CA LYS A 308 9.82 -7.48 17.94
C LYS A 308 10.47 -7.58 16.57
N MET A 309 9.71 -7.93 15.53
CA MET A 309 10.27 -8.35 14.24
C MET A 309 11.08 -7.25 13.58
N MET A 310 10.53 -6.03 13.50
CA MET A 310 11.17 -4.92 12.79
C MET A 310 12.02 -4.01 13.70
N THR A 311 12.24 -4.40 14.96
CA THR A 311 13.06 -3.61 15.90
C THR A 311 14.50 -3.38 15.42
N PRO A 312 15.22 -4.33 14.77
CA PRO A 312 16.57 -4.05 14.28
C PRO A 312 16.60 -2.96 13.18
N TYR A 313 15.59 -2.98 12.30
CA TYR A 313 15.44 -1.95 11.28
C TYR A 313 15.08 -0.60 11.88
N LEU A 314 14.13 -0.57 12.83
CA LEU A 314 13.71 0.66 13.50
C LEU A 314 14.87 1.30 14.27
N ASP A 315 15.62 0.51 15.02
CA ASP A 315 16.82 0.95 15.76
C ASP A 315 17.84 1.57 14.80
N SER A 316 18.16 0.87 13.71
CA SER A 316 19.08 1.38 12.68
C SER A 316 18.59 2.67 12.04
N LEU A 317 17.28 2.80 11.78
CA LEU A 317 16.70 4.01 11.19
C LEU A 317 16.79 5.19 12.17
N MET A 318 16.55 4.97 13.46
CA MET A 318 16.66 6.01 14.49
C MET A 318 18.11 6.46 14.67
N ASP A 319 19.08 5.53 14.64
CA ASP A 319 20.50 5.85 14.66
C ASP A 319 20.90 6.74 13.47
N LEU A 320 20.43 6.41 12.26
CA LEU A 320 20.68 7.23 11.06
C LEU A 320 20.14 8.66 11.20
N PHE A 321 18.95 8.84 11.76
CA PHE A 321 18.43 10.18 12.05
C PHE A 321 19.23 10.89 13.15
N GLY A 322 19.74 10.16 14.14
CA GLY A 322 20.62 10.71 15.18
C GLY A 322 21.96 11.20 14.65
N GLU A 323 22.53 10.53 13.64
CA GLU A 323 23.75 10.96 12.95
C GLU A 323 23.53 12.11 11.96
N GLY A 324 22.33 12.19 11.36
CA GLY A 324 21.90 13.27 10.47
C GLY A 324 22.17 13.02 8.96
N PRO A 325 21.99 14.04 8.10
CA PRO A 325 21.92 13.84 6.64
C PRO A 325 23.28 13.63 5.93
N SER A 326 24.38 13.59 6.68
CA SER A 326 25.75 13.49 6.12
C SER A 326 26.39 12.11 6.33
N VAL A 327 25.59 11.10 6.67
CA VAL A 327 26.06 9.73 6.90
C VAL A 327 26.67 9.14 5.62
N THR A 328 27.82 8.50 5.75
CA THR A 328 28.45 7.73 4.68
C THR A 328 28.35 6.24 5.00
N GLY A 329 27.84 5.44 4.06
CA GLY A 329 27.80 3.98 4.18
C GLY A 329 28.99 3.31 3.49
N LYS A 330 29.11 2.00 3.67
CA LYS A 330 30.06 1.14 2.94
C LYS A 330 29.31 0.09 2.13
N ARG A 331 29.67 -0.05 0.85
CA ARG A 331 29.18 -1.11 -0.04
C ARG A 331 29.84 -2.44 0.31
N ALA A 332 29.30 -3.54 -0.21
CA ALA A 332 29.84 -4.89 0.00
C ALA A 332 31.29 -5.07 -0.52
N ASP A 333 31.70 -4.28 -1.52
CA ASP A 333 33.08 -4.27 -2.05
C ASP A 333 34.04 -3.38 -1.23
N GLY A 334 33.54 -2.75 -0.16
CA GLY A 334 34.29 -1.87 0.72
C GLY A 334 34.37 -0.41 0.29
N SER A 335 33.85 -0.05 -0.89
CA SER A 335 33.76 1.34 -1.33
C SER A 335 32.77 2.14 -0.48
N SER A 336 33.01 3.44 -0.32
CA SER A 336 32.13 4.32 0.45
C SER A 336 31.08 4.96 -0.45
N PHE A 337 29.89 5.20 0.08
CA PHE A 337 28.83 5.93 -0.60
C PHE A 337 28.20 6.96 0.34
N GLN A 338 27.68 8.05 -0.22
CA GLN A 338 26.88 9.01 0.53
C GLN A 338 25.47 8.45 0.69
N LEU A 339 24.97 8.34 1.93
CA LEU A 339 23.59 7.94 2.15
C LEU A 339 22.65 9.01 1.57
N PRO A 340 21.62 8.66 0.77
CA PRO A 340 20.63 9.62 0.33
C PRO A 340 19.90 10.27 1.50
N LYS A 341 19.64 11.57 1.42
CA LYS A 341 18.85 12.28 2.45
C LYS A 341 17.38 11.84 2.47
N LEU A 342 16.89 11.26 1.37
CA LEU A 342 15.62 10.58 1.28
C LEU A 342 15.88 9.06 1.34
N ILE A 343 15.68 8.46 2.52
CA ILE A 343 15.89 7.04 2.77
C ILE A 343 14.63 6.27 2.39
N MET A 344 14.74 5.35 1.43
CA MET A 344 13.59 4.61 0.90
C MET A 344 13.76 3.11 1.13
N SER A 345 12.79 2.50 1.80
CA SER A 345 12.77 1.05 2.05
C SER A 345 11.45 0.44 1.57
N PHE A 346 11.53 -0.57 0.70
CA PHE A 346 10.37 -1.25 0.14
C PHE A 346 10.25 -2.67 0.71
N LEU A 347 9.06 -3.04 1.20
CA LEU A 347 8.77 -4.32 1.86
C LEU A 347 7.32 -4.79 1.61
N ASN A 348 6.87 -5.85 2.29
CA ASN A 348 5.48 -6.30 2.22
C ASN A 348 4.64 -5.70 3.36
N ASP A 349 3.33 -5.75 3.22
CA ASP A 349 2.35 -5.34 4.25
C ASP A 349 2.60 -5.96 5.62
N GLY A 350 2.91 -7.26 5.69
CA GLY A 350 3.18 -7.93 6.96
C GLY A 350 4.31 -7.27 7.74
N GLN A 351 5.43 -6.98 7.08
CA GLN A 351 6.55 -6.27 7.71
C GLN A 351 6.24 -4.80 8.01
N LEU A 352 5.41 -4.15 7.19
CA LEU A 352 5.00 -2.77 7.47
C LEU A 352 4.17 -2.71 8.76
N ASN A 353 3.22 -3.64 8.93
CA ASN A 353 2.42 -3.76 10.15
C ASN A 353 3.30 -4.07 11.36
N GLN A 354 4.27 -4.98 11.22
CA GLN A 354 5.23 -5.26 12.29
C GLN A 354 6.08 -4.05 12.67
N LEU A 355 6.52 -3.23 11.71
CA LEU A 355 7.25 -1.99 11.97
C LEU A 355 6.38 -0.96 12.71
N VAL A 356 5.15 -0.77 12.23
CA VAL A 356 4.18 0.13 12.86
C VAL A 356 3.86 -0.34 14.28
N THR A 357 3.69 -1.64 14.49
CA THR A 357 3.50 -2.25 15.81
C THR A 357 4.73 -2.03 16.70
N ALA A 358 5.94 -2.23 16.18
CA ALA A 358 7.18 -2.01 16.93
C ALA A 358 7.40 -0.54 17.32
N SER A 359 6.80 0.40 16.59
CA SER A 359 6.93 1.84 16.85
C SER A 359 6.05 2.34 18.01
N GLY A 360 5.04 1.57 18.42
CA GLY A 360 4.11 1.94 19.48
C GLY A 360 3.05 3.00 19.11
N VAL A 361 3.02 3.47 17.86
CA VAL A 361 2.09 4.54 17.42
C VAL A 361 0.61 4.17 17.58
N PHE A 362 0.28 2.87 17.60
CA PHE A 362 -1.09 2.36 17.74
C PHE A 362 -1.30 1.49 18.98
N ASP A 363 -0.45 1.59 20.02
CA ASP A 363 -0.56 0.76 21.23
C ASP A 363 -1.90 0.93 21.98
N ASP A 364 -2.53 2.10 21.86
CA ASP A 364 -3.80 2.43 22.49
C ASP A 364 -5.02 2.18 21.57
N GLN A 365 -4.84 1.62 20.38
CA GLN A 365 -5.95 1.34 19.46
C GLN A 365 -6.45 -0.10 19.61
N GLU A 366 -7.77 -0.24 19.67
CA GLU A 366 -8.45 -1.52 19.55
C GLU A 366 -8.57 -1.93 18.06
N PRO A 367 -8.70 -3.25 17.76
CA PRO A 367 -8.88 -3.73 16.40
C PRO A 367 -10.16 -3.20 15.74
#